data_AF-A0A3L7W8N1-F1
#
_entry.id   AF-A0A3L7W8N1-F1
#
_cell.length_a   1.000
_cell.length_b   1.000
_cell.length_c   1.000
_cell.angle_alpha   90.00
_cell.angle_beta   90.00
_cell.angle_gamma   90.00
#
_symmetry.space_group_name_H-M   'P 1'
#
loop_
_entity.id
_entity.type
_entity.pdbx_description
1 polymer ?
#
loop_
_entity_poly.entity_id
_entity_poly.type
_entity_poly.pdbx_seq_one_letter_code
_entity_poly.pdbx_strand_id
1 'polypeptide(L)' 'MVSGDAHVQLIYAYDEARKQHRQLLERFFPSSNFSHGARYEVPAQRPTAADLEEIVRLAAAEHAAHRTWVESFGYRYPDE' A
#
# COMPACT_ATOMS: atom_id res chain seq x y z
N MET A 1 3.27 -15.30 21.98
CA MET A 1 3.65 -15.85 20.66
C MET A 1 2.44 -15.75 19.76
N VAL A 2 2.53 -14.99 18.68
CA VAL A 2 1.48 -14.95 17.65
C VAL A 2 1.58 -16.25 16.84
N SER A 3 0.46 -16.95 16.63
CA SER A 3 0.43 -18.21 15.88
C SER A 3 0.89 -18.00 14.43
N GLY A 4 1.52 -19.01 13.82
CA GLY A 4 1.89 -18.98 12.40
C GLY A 4 0.70 -18.65 11.48
N ASP A 5 -0.51 -19.06 11.85
CA ASP A 5 -1.74 -18.72 11.11
C ASP A 5 -2.07 -17.24 11.13
N ALA A 6 -1.81 -16.55 12.24
CA ALA A 6 -2.04 -15.11 12.35
C ALA A 6 -1.01 -14.32 11.53
N HIS A 7 0.24 -14.80 11.41
CA HIS A 7 1.21 -14.20 10.50
C HIS A 7 0.81 -14.37 9.03
N VAL A 8 0.30 -15.53 8.66
CA VAL A 8 -0.20 -15.78 7.30
C VAL A 8 -1.37 -14.85 6.97
N GLN A 9 -2.33 -14.68 7.89
CA GLN A 9 -3.45 -13.75 7.72
C GLN A 9 -3.00 -12.29 7.56
N LEU A 10 -1.99 -11.86 8.32
CA LEU A 10 -1.41 -10.51 8.21
C LEU A 10 -0.73 -10.28 6.86
N ILE A 11 0.00 -11.28 6.34
CA ILE A 11 0.62 -11.21 5.01
C ILE A 11 -0.45 -11.06 3.93
N TYR A 12 -1.52 -11.87 3.99
CA TYR A 12 -2.61 -11.78 3.03
C TYR A 12 -3.33 -10.44 3.08
N ALA A 13 -3.63 -9.93 4.29
CA ALA A 13 -4.30 -8.64 4.45
C ALA A 13 -3.47 -7.48 3.88
N TYR A 14 -2.16 -7.47 4.11
CA TYR A 14 -1.25 -6.49 3.53
C TYR A 14 -1.17 -6.60 2.00
N ASP A 15 -1.01 -7.82 1.47
CA ASP A 15 -0.90 -8.05 0.03
C ASP A 15 -2.17 -7.64 -0.72
N GLU A 16 -3.36 -7.92 -0.16
CA GLU A 16 -4.63 -7.49 -0.75
C GLU A 16 -4.83 -5.96 -0.71
N ALA A 17 -4.52 -5.30 0.40
CA ALA A 17 -4.59 -3.83 0.49
C ALA A 17 -3.64 -3.17 -0.53
N ARG A 18 -2.42 -3.71 -0.66
CA ARG A 18 -1.42 -3.25 -1.62
C ARG A 18 -1.85 -3.47 -3.07
N LYS A 19 -2.47 -4.61 -3.40
CA LYS A 19 -3.01 -4.87 -4.75
C LYS A 19 -4.13 -3.89 -5.10
N GLN A 20 -5.07 -3.66 -4.20
CA GLN A 20 -6.18 -2.73 -4.43
C GLN A 20 -5.68 -1.29 -4.64
N HIS A 21 -4.76 -0.85 -3.78
CA HIS A 21 -4.12 0.46 -3.91
C HIS A 21 -3.39 0.60 -5.24
N ARG A 22 -2.60 -0.41 -5.62
CA ARG A 22 -1.87 -0.44 -6.90
C ARG A 22 -2.79 -0.42 -8.11
N GLN A 23 -3.86 -1.23 -8.12
CA GLN A 23 -4.84 -1.24 -9.21
C GLN A 23 -5.50 0.13 -9.38
N LEU A 24 -5.84 0.80 -8.28
CA LEU A 24 -6.42 2.14 -8.34
C LEU A 24 -5.42 3.16 -8.90
N LEU A 25 -4.15 3.10 -8.48
CA LEU A 25 -3.09 3.96 -9.01
C LEU A 25 -2.81 3.70 -10.49
N GLU A 26 -2.77 2.44 -10.94
CA GLU A 26 -2.54 2.07 -12.34
C GLU A 26 -3.65 2.59 -13.28
N ARG A 27 -4.86 2.86 -12.78
CA ARG A 27 -5.94 3.51 -13.57
C ARG A 27 -5.60 4.97 -13.93
N PHE A 28 -4.94 5.68 -13.02
CA PHE A 28 -4.55 7.08 -13.22
C PHE A 28 -3.15 7.20 -13.85
N PHE A 29 -2.30 6.21 -13.59
CA PHE A 29 -0.90 6.20 -14.00
C PHE A 29 -0.53 4.89 -14.72
N PRO A 30 -1.15 4.60 -15.88
CA PRO A 30 -0.97 3.31 -16.58
C PRO A 30 0.46 3.11 -17.12
N SER A 31 1.21 4.20 -17.33
CA SER A 31 2.61 4.19 -17.78
C SER A 31 3.63 4.26 -16.64
N SER A 32 3.19 4.51 -15.41
CA SER A 32 4.09 4.70 -14.29
C SER A 32 4.73 3.38 -13.90
N ASN A 33 5.97 3.19 -14.33
CA ASN A 33 6.90 2.38 -13.58
C ASN A 33 7.18 3.12 -12.28
N PHE A 34 6.49 2.77 -11.19
CA PHE A 34 6.74 3.25 -9.82
C PHE A 34 8.11 2.78 -9.25
N SER A 35 9.11 2.63 -10.13
CA SER A 35 10.49 2.36 -9.79
C SER A 35 11.09 3.60 -9.13
N HIS A 36 11.83 3.39 -8.04
CA HIS A 36 12.57 4.40 -7.28
C HIS A 36 13.22 5.45 -8.20
N GLY A 37 12.66 6.67 -8.24
CA GLY A 37 13.16 7.79 -9.05
C GLY A 37 12.27 8.26 -10.21
N ALA A 38 11.06 7.71 -10.40
CA ALA A 38 10.13 8.20 -11.40
C ALA A 38 9.72 9.66 -11.15
N ARG A 39 9.90 10.53 -12.16
CA ARG A 39 9.35 11.90 -12.17
C ARG A 39 7.83 11.80 -12.03
N TYR A 40 7.22 12.63 -11.20
CA TYR A 40 5.76 12.69 -11.01
C TYR A 40 5.07 12.74 -12.39
N GLU A 41 4.53 11.60 -12.84
CA GLU A 41 3.79 11.54 -14.08
C GLU A 41 2.52 12.37 -13.92
N VAL A 42 2.16 13.14 -14.93
CA VAL A 42 0.84 13.77 -14.95
C VAL A 42 -0.18 12.64 -15.13
N PRO A 43 -1.18 12.50 -14.25
CA PRO A 43 -2.12 11.39 -14.35
C PRO A 43 -2.86 11.47 -15.69
N ALA A 44 -3.00 10.32 -16.36
CA ALA A 44 -3.68 10.20 -17.65
C ALA A 44 -5.16 10.61 -17.57
N GLN A 45 -5.74 10.49 -16.37
CA GLN A 45 -7.07 10.96 -16.02
C GLN A 45 -6.98 11.71 -14.69
N ARG A 46 -7.64 12.87 -14.57
CA ARG A 46 -7.67 13.58 -13.29
C ARG A 46 -8.52 12.78 -12.30
N PRO A 47 -7.97 12.35 -11.15
CA PRO A 47 -8.77 11.72 -10.10
C PRO A 47 -9.79 12.72 -9.57
N THR A 48 -11.01 12.23 -9.30
CA THR A 48 -12.03 13.00 -8.61
C THR A 48 -11.70 13.11 -7.12
N ALA A 49 -12.43 13.95 -6.37
CA ALA A 49 -12.26 14.03 -4.92
C ALA A 49 -12.50 12.66 -4.24
N ALA A 50 -13.50 11.90 -4.71
CA ALA A 50 -13.78 10.55 -4.20
C ALA A 50 -12.64 9.57 -4.50
N ASP A 51 -12.01 9.66 -5.68
CA ASP A 51 -10.86 8.82 -6.02
C ASP A 51 -9.65 9.15 -5.13
N LEU A 52 -9.42 10.44 -4.83
CA LEU A 52 -8.34 10.86 -3.94
C LEU A 52 -8.57 10.40 -2.50
N GLU A 53 -9.81 10.49 -2.00
CA GLU A 53 -10.19 9.96 -0.69
C GLU A 53 -9.95 8.44 -0.62
N GLU A 54 -10.31 7.71 -1.67
CA GLU A 54 -10.11 6.26 -1.74
C GLU A 54 -8.62 5.88 -1.83
N ILE A 55 -7.82 6.61 -2.62
CA ILE A 55 -6.36 6.41 -2.67
C ILE A 55 -5.76 6.61 -1.27
N VAL A 56 -6.12 7.68 -0.57
CA VAL A 56 -5.60 7.95 0.78
C VAL A 56 -6.05 6.87 1.77
N ARG A 57 -7.31 6.43 1.69
CA ARG A 57 -7.84 5.36 2.54
C ARG A 57 -7.08 4.05 2.33
N LEU A 58 -6.83 3.67 1.08
CA LEU A 58 -6.10 2.44 0.74
C LEU A 58 -4.62 2.55 1.13
N ALA A 59 -3.98 3.70 0.91
CA ALA A 59 -2.60 3.94 1.34
C ALA A 59 -2.45 3.85 2.87
N ALA A 60 -3.39 4.42 3.64
CA ALA A 60 -3.41 4.33 5.09
C ALA A 60 -3.62 2.89 5.58
N ALA A 61 -4.52 2.14 4.94
CA ALA A 61 -4.76 0.73 5.25
C ALA A 61 -3.53 -0.14 4.94
N GLU A 62 -2.89 0.06 3.79
CA GLU A 62 -1.64 -0.61 3.41
C GLU A 62 -0.53 -0.31 4.44
N HIS A 63 -0.35 0.97 4.81
CA HIS A 63 0.67 1.37 5.78
C HIS A 63 0.42 0.75 7.17
N ALA A 64 -0.82 0.76 7.65
CA ALA A 64 -1.18 0.16 8.94
C ALA A 64 -0.96 -1.37 8.95
N ALA A 65 -1.36 -2.06 7.87
CA ALA A 65 -1.14 -3.49 7.70
C ALA A 65 0.37 -3.83 7.62
N HIS A 66 1.13 -3.04 6.87
CA HIS A 66 2.59 -3.18 6.76
C HIS A 66 3.28 -2.98 8.12
N ARG A 67 2.90 -1.94 8.87
CA ARG A 67 3.45 -1.68 10.21
C ARG A 67 3.16 -2.85 11.16
N THR A 68 1.92 -3.34 11.17
CA THR A 68 1.51 -4.47 12.01
C THR A 68 2.28 -5.75 11.65
N TRP A 69 2.48 -5.97 10.35
CA TRP A 69 3.31 -7.06 9.85
C TRP A 69 4.75 -6.91 10.35
N VAL A 70 5.42 -5.78 10.10
CA VAL A 70 6.81 -5.51 10.55
C VAL A 70 6.98 -5.71 12.06
N GLU A 71 6.09 -5.15 12.88
CA GLU A 71 6.11 -5.29 14.33
C GLU A 71 5.93 -6.74 14.79
N SER A 72 5.09 -7.53 14.10
CA SER A 72 4.84 -8.95 14.41
C SER A 72 6.05 -9.85 14.15
N PHE A 73 6.91 -9.49 13.18
CA PHE A 73 8.16 -10.20 12.89
C PHE A 73 9.35 -9.70 13.74
N GLY A 74 9.13 -8.77 14.68
CA GLY A 74 10.17 -8.22 15.53
C GLY A 74 11.14 -7.27 14.80
N TYR A 75 10.83 -6.89 13.56
CA TYR A 75 11.54 -5.85 12.86
C TYR A 75 11.10 -4.49 13.44
N ARG A 76 12.06 -3.63 13.78
CA ARG A 76 11.80 -2.22 14.08
C ARG A 76 12.21 -1.40 12.87
N TYR A 77 11.43 -0.37 12.53
CA TYR A 77 11.89 0.60 11.55
C TYR A 77 13.12 1.31 12.12
N PRO A 78 14.19 1.53 11.33
CA PRO A 78 15.47 2.03 11.83
C PRO A 78 15.47 3.47 12.39
N ASP A 79 14.31 4.10 12.56
CA ASP A 79 14.19 5.51 12.97
C ASP A 79 13.25 5.72 14.19
N GLU A 80 12.91 4.67 14.95
CA GLU A 80 12.23 4.74 16.27
C GLU A 80 13.18 4.45 17.45
#